data_AF-A0A1H7ZMF4-F1
#
_entry.id   AF-A0A1H7ZMF4-F1
#
_cell.length_a   1.000
_cell.length_b   1.000
_cell.length_c   1.000
_cell.angle_alpha   90.00
_cell.angle_beta   90.00
_cell.angle_gamma   90.00
#
_symmetry.space_group_name_H-M   'P 1'
#
loop_
_entity.id
_entity.type
_entity.pdbx_description
1 polymer ?
#
loop_
_entity_poly.entity_id
_entity_poly.type
_entity_poly.pdbx_seq_one_letter_code
_entity_poly.pdbx_strand_id
1 'polypeptide(L)' 'RVTGFTNTEEAGVGLTEVVPFLVEDELKAKGGLYSQGPDWGSYVVTDGLLITGQNPASSAEAAAVLIKQLAGA' A
#
# COMPACT_ATOMS: atom_id res chain seq x y z
N ARG A 1 -2.78 3.35 10.23
CA ARG A 1 -2.65 2.03 9.56
C ARG A 1 -2.47 2.29 8.09
N VAL A 2 -1.50 1.64 7.45
CA VAL A 2 -1.12 1.92 6.06
C VAL A 2 -0.67 0.63 5.36
N THR A 3 -0.71 0.65 4.04
CA THR A 3 -0.02 -0.33 3.18
C THR A 3 0.71 0.39 2.05
N GLY A 4 1.44 -0.35 1.24
CA GLY A 4 2.25 0.11 0.12
C GLY A 4 3.06 -1.08 -0.42
N PHE A 5 3.81 -0.86 -1.50
CA PHE A 5 4.55 -1.95 -2.16
C PHE A 5 5.45 -2.66 -1.17
N THR A 6 5.35 -3.99 -1.11
CA THR A 6 6.01 -4.77 -0.06
C THR A 6 7.49 -4.97 -0.38
N ASN A 7 8.29 -5.26 0.64
CA ASN A 7 9.69 -5.63 0.43
C ASN A 7 9.81 -6.92 -0.41
N THR A 8 8.85 -7.84 -0.30
CA THR A 8 8.81 -9.09 -1.09
C THR A 8 8.46 -8.82 -2.56
N GLU A 9 7.56 -7.88 -2.84
CA GLU A 9 7.26 -7.45 -4.20
C GLU A 9 8.44 -6.70 -4.83
N GLU A 10 9.12 -5.83 -4.08
CA GLU A 10 10.34 -5.13 -4.54
C GLU A 10 11.48 -6.12 -4.84
N ALA A 11 11.68 -7.11 -3.99
CA ALA A 11 12.61 -8.21 -4.24
C ALA A 11 12.18 -9.03 -5.47
N GLY A 12 10.88 -9.25 -5.65
CA GLY A 12 10.31 -9.97 -6.79
C GLY A 12 10.55 -9.28 -8.14
N VAL A 13 10.65 -7.95 -8.17
CA VAL A 13 11.06 -7.18 -9.37
C VAL A 13 12.56 -6.93 -9.45
N GLY A 14 13.34 -7.32 -8.43
CA GLY A 14 14.80 -7.23 -8.43
C GLY A 14 15.35 -5.82 -8.31
N LEU A 15 14.59 -4.90 -7.69
CA LEU A 15 14.95 -3.48 -7.61
C LEU A 15 15.32 -3.02 -6.18
N THR A 16 15.39 -3.93 -5.21
CA THR A 16 15.77 -3.66 -3.81
C THR A 16 17.04 -2.82 -3.67
N GLU A 17 18.07 -3.10 -4.47
CA GLU A 17 19.36 -2.38 -4.44
C GLU A 17 19.42 -1.17 -5.39
N VAL A 18 18.33 -0.91 -6.13
CA VAL A 18 18.21 0.19 -7.11
C VAL A 18 17.42 1.35 -6.52
N VAL A 19 16.34 1.04 -5.80
CA VAL A 19 15.51 2.06 -5.15
C VAL A 19 16.29 2.74 -4.02
N PRO A 20 16.07 4.05 -3.77
CA PRO A 20 16.80 4.77 -2.74
C PRO A 20 16.42 4.34 -1.31
N PHE A 21 15.29 3.67 -1.16
CA PHE A 21 14.77 3.10 0.08
C PHE A 21 13.63 2.13 -0.23
N LEU A 22 13.30 1.26 0.73
CA LEU A 22 12.14 0.38 0.65
C LEU A 22 10.92 1.05 1.28
N VAL A 23 9.80 1.05 0.57
CA VAL A 23 8.57 1.76 1.00
C VAL A 23 8.02 1.20 2.31
N GLU A 24 7.95 -0.13 2.44
CA GLU A 24 7.49 -0.79 3.68
C GLU A 24 8.35 -0.38 4.88
N ASP A 25 9.68 -0.35 4.72
CA ASP A 25 10.60 0.01 5.80
C ASP A 25 10.48 1.49 6.18
N GLU A 26 10.40 2.39 5.20
CA GLU A 26 10.21 3.82 5.46
C GLU A 26 8.88 4.11 6.16
N LEU A 27 7.79 3.44 5.76
CA LEU A 27 6.49 3.60 6.41
C LEU A 27 6.55 3.14 7.88
N LYS A 28 7.20 2.00 8.16
CA LYS A 28 7.39 1.51 9.53
C LYS A 28 8.28 2.45 10.35
N ALA A 29 9.40 2.91 9.78
CA ALA A 29 10.35 3.80 10.45
C ALA A 29 9.72 5.14 10.86
N LYS A 30 8.75 5.64 10.07
CA LYS A 30 7.99 6.86 10.37
C LYS A 30 6.79 6.64 11.32
N GLY A 31 6.68 5.46 11.94
CA GLY A 31 5.62 5.12 12.89
C GLY A 31 4.32 4.64 12.24
N GLY A 32 4.33 4.34 10.95
CA GLY A 32 3.20 3.76 10.25
C GLY A 32 2.92 2.33 10.74
N LEU A 33 1.68 2.06 11.13
CA LEU A 33 1.20 0.69 11.39
C LEU A 33 0.97 -0.02 10.06
N TYR A 34 2.06 -0.54 9.49
CA TYR A 34 2.09 -1.19 8.18
C TYR A 34 1.45 -2.58 8.22
N SER A 35 0.66 -2.90 7.20
CA SER A 35 0.17 -4.25 6.92
C SER A 35 0.16 -4.53 5.42
N GLN A 36 0.18 -5.81 5.06
CA GLN A 36 0.24 -6.29 3.67
C GLN A 36 -0.68 -7.49 3.46
N GLY A 37 -1.16 -7.65 2.24
CA GLY A 37 -1.82 -8.85 1.73
C GLY A 37 -0.83 -9.75 0.98
N PRO A 38 -1.34 -10.77 0.25
CA PRO A 38 -0.50 -11.58 -0.63
C PRO A 38 0.16 -10.73 -1.73
N ASP A 39 1.41 -11.04 -2.07
CA ASP A 39 2.12 -10.41 -3.19
C ASP A 39 1.27 -10.45 -4.47
N TRP A 40 1.26 -9.35 -5.21
CA TRP A 40 0.51 -9.16 -6.46
C TRP A 40 -1.02 -9.19 -6.33
N GLY A 41 -1.54 -9.48 -5.14
CA GLY A 41 -2.97 -9.41 -4.82
C GLY A 41 -3.44 -7.98 -4.57
N SER A 42 -4.74 -7.74 -4.72
CA SER A 42 -5.35 -6.48 -4.28
C SER A 42 -5.35 -6.41 -2.75
N TYR A 43 -4.84 -5.32 -2.19
CA TYR A 43 -4.90 -5.05 -0.75
C TYR A 43 -4.96 -3.53 -0.51
N VAL A 44 -6.02 -3.11 0.18
CA VAL A 44 -6.30 -1.70 0.48
C VAL A 44 -6.49 -1.53 1.98
N VAL A 45 -5.84 -0.51 2.55
CA VAL A 45 -6.00 -0.11 3.95
C VAL A 45 -6.60 1.29 4.00
N THR A 46 -7.62 1.46 4.83
CA THR A 46 -8.23 2.75 5.15
C THR A 46 -8.02 3.07 6.63
N ASP A 47 -7.55 4.27 6.93
CA ASP A 47 -7.46 4.81 8.28
C ASP A 47 -7.99 6.25 8.30
N GLY A 48 -9.23 6.43 8.74
CA GLY A 48 -9.96 7.69 8.58
C GLY A 48 -10.09 8.09 7.11
N LEU A 49 -9.46 9.21 6.74
CA LEU A 49 -9.43 9.76 5.38
C LEU A 49 -8.22 9.29 4.55
N LEU A 50 -7.27 8.57 5.16
CA LEU A 50 -6.11 8.06 4.46
C LEU A 50 -6.45 6.69 3.85
N ILE A 51 -6.39 6.63 2.51
CA ILE A 51 -6.54 5.38 1.75
C ILE A 51 -5.18 5.05 1.13
N THR A 52 -4.71 3.82 1.34
CA THR A 52 -3.46 3.31 0.77
C THR A 52 -3.71 1.97 0.11
N GLY A 53 -3.04 1.70 -1.01
CA GLY A 53 -3.09 0.43 -1.73
C GLY A 53 -1.68 -0.15 -1.87
N GLN A 54 -1.58 -1.47 -1.82
CA GLN A 54 -0.28 -2.16 -1.81
C GLN A 54 0.45 -2.02 -3.15
N ASN A 55 -0.23 -2.31 -4.25
CA ASN A 55 0.40 -2.50 -5.56
C ASN A 55 -0.57 -2.07 -6.69
N PRO A 56 -0.17 -2.16 -7.98
CA PRO A 56 -1.07 -1.80 -9.09
C PRO A 56 -2.39 -2.57 -9.11
N ALA A 57 -2.42 -3.84 -8.67
CA ALA A 57 -3.64 -4.64 -8.60
C ALA A 57 -4.66 -4.06 -7.60
N SER A 58 -4.20 -3.27 -6.63
CA SER A 58 -5.02 -2.60 -5.62
C SER A 58 -5.72 -1.34 -6.13
N SER A 59 -5.40 -0.86 -7.34
CA SER A 59 -5.85 0.45 -7.85
C SER A 59 -7.37 0.56 -7.97
N ALA A 60 -8.03 -0.45 -8.54
CA ALA A 60 -9.48 -0.44 -8.74
C ALA A 60 -10.24 -0.47 -7.41
N GLU A 61 -9.78 -1.29 -6.46
CA GLU A 61 -10.36 -1.38 -5.12
C GLU A 61 -10.17 -0.07 -4.36
N ALA A 62 -8.97 0.53 -4.38
CA ALA A 62 -8.69 1.80 -3.72
C ALA A 62 -9.59 2.93 -4.25
N ALA A 63 -9.80 3.00 -5.57
CA ALA A 63 -10.71 3.95 -6.19
C ALA A 63 -12.18 3.72 -5.76
N ALA A 64 -12.63 2.47 -5.68
CA ALA A 64 -13.97 2.15 -5.21
C ALA A 64 -14.19 2.57 -3.75
N VAL A 65 -13.18 2.37 -2.88
CA VAL A 65 -13.21 2.82 -1.49
C VAL A 65 -13.30 4.35 -1.41
N LEU A 66 -12.50 5.07 -2.20
CA LEU A 66 -12.53 6.53 -2.26
C LEU A 66 -13.92 7.05 -2.67
N ILE A 67 -14.47 6.54 -3.77
CA ILE A 67 -15.81 6.93 -4.24
C ILE A 67 -16.87 6.69 -3.17
N LYS A 68 -16.80 5.54 -2.48
CA LYS A 68 -17.71 5.22 -1.38
C LYS A 68 -17.60 6.21 -0.22
N GLN A 69 -16.38 6.63 0.15
CA GLN A 69 -16.19 7.63 1.21
C GLN A 69 -16.77 8.99 0.83
N LEU A 70 -16.60 9.43 -0.43
CA LEU A 70 -17.12 10.71 -0.91
C LEU A 70 -18.64 10.69 -1.09
N ALA A 71 -19.23 9.56 -1.44
CA ALA A 71 -20.68 9.42 -1.60
C ALA A 71 -21.45 9.39 -0.27
N GLY A 72 -20.77 9.15 0.85
CA GLY A 72 -21.35 9.15 2.20
C GLY A 72 -21.12 10.43 2.99
N ALA A 73 -20.52 11.46 2.37
CA ALA A 73 -20.26 12.78 2.96
C ALA A 73 -21.34 13.80 2.57
#